data_AF-A0A662HWA3-F1
#
_entry.id   AF-A0A662HWA3-F1
#
_cell.length_a   1.000
_cell.length_b   1.000
_cell.length_c   1.000
_cell.angle_alpha   90.00
_cell.angle_beta   90.00
_cell.angle_gamma   90.00
#
_symmetry.space_group_name_H-M   'P 1'
#
loop_
_entity.id
_entity.type
_entity.pdbx_description
1 polymer ?
#
loop_
_entity_poly.entity_id
_entity_poly.type
_entity_poly.pdbx_seq_one_letter_code
_entity_poly.pdbx_strand_id
1 'polypeptide(L)'
;MVNVLKIISNLSYDELNQILMHIRDTYYYYHEKNLYFIGSKDSVVNALRENFVCFEEMEPRPLSFSGNDINILRVLIYKAFRSFLTRKGFAWDPRKRNEVFIACPNPKLEAEVYKIYRVKLISSIVGENLNILRVHEGFRYKLDIIDGVPALTLFPKVTPLIKAPNNPVEMDVIFTCYIPCPWKGKRQCRLPRKKVKVLKTEHLNKEYIFCPENVSRSLVKLIDNRRRVYEVPEHVIHIEAHPTAIKALGSEAYKEFRRLSLKRTSYRLRTLMALLYYISEGNNTIKIPVGDDPEGIVINSIPSIQTIIDKSEVWKEYRTS
;
A
#
# COMPACT_ATOMS: atom_id res chain seq x y z
N MET A 1 -18.75 -0.95 15.43
CA MET A 1 -19.97 -1.47 14.78
C MET A 1 -19.74 -1.50 13.28
N VAL A 2 -20.35 -2.45 12.56
CA VAL A 2 -20.30 -2.52 11.09
C VAL A 2 -21.73 -2.48 10.56
N ASN A 3 -21.95 -1.64 9.56
CA ASN A 3 -23.24 -1.56 8.86
C ASN A 3 -23.37 -2.75 7.91
N VAL A 4 -24.59 -3.26 7.76
CA VAL A 4 -24.88 -4.41 6.90
C VAL A 4 -26.10 -4.08 6.04
N LEU A 5 -25.97 -4.28 4.73
CA LEU A 5 -27.09 -4.26 3.79
C LEU A 5 -27.15 -5.61 3.08
N LYS A 6 -28.34 -6.17 2.94
CA LYS A 6 -28.54 -7.39 2.16
C LYS A 6 -28.99 -7.00 0.76
N ILE A 7 -28.12 -7.20 -0.22
CA ILE A 7 -28.37 -6.88 -1.63
C ILE A 7 -29.28 -7.94 -2.23
N ILE A 8 -30.47 -7.54 -2.67
CA ILE A 8 -31.46 -8.43 -3.30
C ILE A 8 -31.16 -8.53 -4.80
N SER A 9 -30.78 -7.40 -5.42
CA SER A 9 -30.41 -7.36 -6.84
C SER A 9 -29.30 -8.35 -7.20
N ASN A 10 -29.33 -8.85 -8.43
CA ASN A 10 -28.29 -9.74 -8.92
C ASN A 10 -27.06 -8.97 -9.41
N LEU A 11 -26.31 -8.37 -8.48
CA LEU A 11 -25.08 -7.65 -8.78
C LEU A 11 -23.84 -8.50 -8.55
N SER A 12 -22.91 -8.39 -9.50
CA SER A 12 -21.51 -8.80 -9.33
C SER A 12 -20.75 -7.83 -8.42
N TYR A 13 -19.60 -8.28 -7.91
CA TYR A 13 -18.71 -7.41 -7.14
C TYR A 13 -18.22 -6.22 -7.96
N ASP A 14 -17.95 -6.41 -9.26
CA ASP A 14 -17.40 -5.35 -10.10
C ASP A 14 -18.42 -4.23 -10.34
N GLU A 15 -19.70 -4.57 -10.56
CA GLU A 15 -20.80 -3.60 -10.67
C GLU A 15 -20.99 -2.83 -9.37
N LEU A 16 -21.07 -3.54 -8.24
CA LEU A 16 -21.18 -2.92 -6.93
C LEU A 16 -19.98 -2.01 -6.64
N ASN A 17 -18.78 -2.42 -7.06
CA ASN A 17 -17.59 -1.62 -6.90
C ASN A 17 -17.63 -0.35 -7.76
N GLN A 18 -18.18 -0.37 -8.98
CA GLN A 18 -18.36 0.86 -9.77
C GLN A 18 -19.29 1.86 -9.08
N ILE A 19 -20.38 1.37 -8.47
CA ILE A 19 -21.33 2.22 -7.74
C ILE A 19 -20.66 2.87 -6.52
N LEU A 20 -19.97 2.05 -5.70
CA LEU A 20 -19.51 2.48 -4.38
C LEU A 20 -18.10 3.07 -4.36
N MET A 21 -17.26 2.85 -5.38
CA MET A 21 -15.84 3.25 -5.36
C MET A 21 -15.61 4.77 -5.26
N HIS A 22 -16.65 5.57 -5.49
CA HIS A 22 -16.58 7.03 -5.41
C HIS A 22 -16.83 7.57 -4.01
N ILE A 23 -17.43 6.79 -3.12
CA ILE A 23 -17.70 7.20 -1.75
C ILE A 23 -16.38 7.21 -0.98
N ARG A 24 -15.97 8.40 -0.52
CA ARG A 24 -14.72 8.55 0.22
C ARG A 24 -14.84 7.95 1.60
N ASP A 25 -13.74 7.42 2.10
CA ASP A 25 -13.62 6.91 3.47
C ASP A 25 -14.65 5.85 3.86
N THR A 26 -15.28 5.21 2.86
CA THR A 26 -16.17 4.07 3.05
C THR A 26 -15.47 2.81 2.55
N TYR A 27 -15.35 1.83 3.44
CA TYR A 27 -14.67 0.57 3.18
C TYR A 27 -15.68 -0.56 3.34
N TYR A 28 -15.77 -1.42 2.34
CA TYR A 28 -16.82 -2.44 2.28
C TYR A 28 -16.31 -3.82 1.84
N TYR A 29 -17.05 -4.85 2.22
CA TYR A 29 -16.85 -6.24 1.85
C TYR A 29 -18.20 -6.83 1.44
N TYR A 30 -18.27 -7.38 0.24
CA TYR A 30 -19.48 -8.00 -0.29
C TYR A 30 -19.30 -9.51 -0.34
N HIS A 31 -20.15 -10.23 0.39
CA HIS A 31 -20.06 -11.68 0.55
C HIS A 31 -21.46 -12.25 0.78
N GLU A 32 -21.83 -13.29 0.03
CA GLU A 32 -23.12 -13.99 0.17
C GLU A 32 -24.30 -13.01 0.20
N LYS A 33 -24.34 -12.08 -0.75
CA LYS A 33 -25.35 -10.99 -0.86
C LYS A 33 -25.32 -9.97 0.27
N ASN A 34 -24.52 -10.15 1.31
CA ASN A 34 -24.34 -9.17 2.38
C ASN A 34 -23.21 -8.19 2.05
N LEU A 35 -23.54 -6.90 2.09
CA LEU A 35 -22.61 -5.79 2.00
C LEU A 35 -22.29 -5.30 3.42
N TYR A 36 -21.15 -5.71 3.94
CA TYR A 36 -20.60 -5.23 5.20
C TYR A 36 -19.78 -3.98 4.94
N PHE A 37 -19.96 -2.90 5.71
CA PHE A 37 -19.13 -1.71 5.52
C PHE A 37 -19.00 -0.85 6.77
N ILE A 38 -17.91 -0.09 6.77
CA ILE A 38 -17.63 0.99 7.71
C ILE A 38 -17.53 2.29 6.90
N GLY A 39 -18.24 3.33 7.33
CA GLY A 39 -18.31 4.60 6.62
C GLY A 39 -19.71 5.22 6.66
N SER A 40 -19.96 6.17 5.75
CA SER A 40 -21.23 6.91 5.69
C SER A 40 -22.36 6.02 5.17
N LYS A 41 -23.28 5.63 6.05
CA LYS A 41 -24.45 4.80 5.71
C LYS A 41 -25.31 5.48 4.65
N ASP A 42 -25.62 6.75 4.86
CA ASP A 42 -26.49 7.52 3.97
C ASP A 42 -25.90 7.63 2.57
N SER A 43 -24.59 7.87 2.46
CA SER A 43 -23.91 7.92 1.17
C SER A 43 -24.00 6.59 0.41
N VAL A 44 -23.86 5.46 1.10
CA VAL A 44 -23.98 4.12 0.50
C VAL A 44 -25.42 3.85 0.07
N VAL A 45 -26.37 4.09 0.95
CA VAL A 45 -27.81 3.90 0.70
C VAL A 45 -28.27 4.75 -0.49
N ASN A 46 -27.89 6.03 -0.54
CA ASN A 46 -28.22 6.91 -1.64
C ASN A 46 -27.60 6.45 -2.95
N ALA A 47 -26.30 6.09 -2.96
CA ALA A 47 -25.64 5.59 -4.17
C ALA A 47 -26.29 4.30 -4.71
N LEU A 48 -26.72 3.39 -3.83
CA LEU A 48 -27.44 2.18 -4.23
C LEU A 48 -28.83 2.51 -4.81
N ARG A 49 -29.58 3.42 -4.18
CA ARG A 49 -30.91 3.85 -4.65
C ARG A 49 -30.85 4.57 -5.99
N GLU A 50 -29.89 5.48 -6.17
CA GLU A 50 -29.65 6.20 -7.44
C GLU A 50 -29.33 5.26 -8.60
N ASN A 51 -28.76 4.08 -8.30
CA ASN A 51 -28.45 3.04 -9.27
C ASN A 51 -29.52 1.94 -9.31
N PHE A 52 -30.71 2.20 -8.77
CA PHE A 52 -31.87 1.30 -8.77
C PHE A 52 -31.57 -0.10 -8.18
N VAL A 53 -30.66 -0.16 -7.20
CA VAL A 53 -30.32 -1.41 -6.52
C VAL A 53 -31.33 -1.70 -5.41
N CYS A 54 -31.93 -2.88 -5.43
CA CYS A 54 -32.81 -3.36 -4.38
C CYS A 54 -31.98 -3.97 -3.24
N PHE A 55 -32.20 -3.51 -2.02
CA PHE A 55 -31.54 -4.02 -0.81
C PHE A 55 -32.45 -3.92 0.41
N GLU A 56 -32.14 -4.72 1.42
CA GLU A 56 -32.74 -4.68 2.75
C GLU A 56 -31.72 -4.10 3.73
N GLU A 57 -32.13 -3.09 4.50
CA GLU A 57 -31.30 -2.52 5.57
C GLU A 57 -31.35 -3.44 6.79
N MET A 58 -30.18 -3.91 7.23
CA MET A 58 -30.06 -4.73 8.43
C MET A 58 -29.56 -3.86 9.59
N GLU A 59 -29.86 -4.28 10.81
CA GLU A 59 -29.30 -3.65 12.01
C GLU A 59 -27.76 -3.72 12.00
N PRO A 60 -27.05 -2.61 12.33
CA PRO A 60 -25.62 -2.63 12.52
C PRO A 60 -25.24 -3.64 13.60
N ARG A 61 -24.17 -4.41 13.37
CA ARG A 61 -23.72 -5.41 14.34
C ARG A 61 -22.26 -5.24 14.72
N PRO A 62 -21.87 -5.61 15.96
CA PRO A 62 -20.46 -5.76 16.30
C PRO A 62 -19.88 -6.95 15.53
N LEU A 63 -18.63 -6.82 15.08
CA LEU A 63 -17.87 -7.97 14.58
C LEU A 63 -17.06 -8.54 15.72
N SER A 64 -17.08 -9.86 15.88
CA SER A 64 -16.19 -10.56 16.80
C SER A 64 -14.79 -10.72 16.19
N PHE A 65 -13.76 -10.82 17.04
CA PHE A 65 -12.38 -11.13 16.62
C PHE A 65 -12.14 -12.64 16.43
N SER A 66 -13.21 -13.43 16.34
CA SER A 66 -13.19 -14.88 16.19
C SER A 66 -14.13 -15.33 15.05
N GLY A 67 -14.08 -16.62 14.71
CA GLY A 67 -14.96 -17.21 13.70
C GLY A 67 -14.87 -16.55 12.32
N ASN A 68 -16.01 -16.47 11.62
CA ASN A 68 -16.09 -15.89 10.27
C ASN A 68 -15.98 -14.36 10.24
N ASP A 69 -16.30 -13.68 11.34
CA ASP A 69 -16.27 -12.21 11.44
C ASP A 69 -14.83 -11.67 11.26
N ILE A 70 -13.81 -12.44 11.64
CA ILE A 70 -12.41 -12.05 11.48
C ILE A 70 -12.05 -11.80 10.01
N ASN A 71 -12.66 -12.52 9.08
CA ASN A 71 -12.41 -12.36 7.65
C ASN A 71 -13.02 -11.04 7.14
N ILE A 72 -14.24 -10.73 7.58
CA ILE A 72 -14.91 -9.46 7.29
C ILE A 72 -14.05 -8.31 7.81
N LEU A 73 -13.68 -8.36 9.09
CA LEU A 73 -12.85 -7.36 9.74
C LEU A 73 -11.51 -7.17 9.01
N ARG A 74 -10.78 -8.24 8.71
CA ARG A 74 -9.51 -8.19 7.98
C ARG A 74 -9.65 -7.46 6.65
N VAL A 75 -10.70 -7.75 5.88
CA VAL A 75 -10.93 -7.08 4.59
C VAL A 75 -11.19 -5.59 4.79
N LEU A 76 -12.06 -5.22 5.74
CA LEU A 76 -12.40 -3.82 6.03
C LEU A 76 -11.19 -3.03 6.50
N ILE A 77 -10.44 -3.54 7.48
CA ILE A 77 -9.23 -2.89 8.02
C ILE A 77 -8.14 -2.78 6.95
N TYR A 78 -7.92 -3.83 6.14
CA TYR A 78 -6.91 -3.76 5.06
C TYR A 78 -7.29 -2.77 3.96
N LYS A 79 -8.58 -2.63 3.63
CA LYS A 79 -9.06 -1.60 2.70
C LYS A 79 -8.87 -0.20 3.28
N ALA A 80 -9.24 0.01 4.54
CA ALA A 80 -9.08 1.28 5.25
C ALA A 80 -7.61 1.71 5.33
N PHE A 81 -6.76 0.83 5.86
CA PHE A 81 -5.34 1.07 6.00
C PHE A 81 -4.65 1.29 4.65
N ARG A 82 -5.06 0.56 3.61
CA ARG A 82 -4.56 0.79 2.25
C ARG A 82 -4.90 2.17 1.72
N SER A 83 -6.16 2.56 1.82
CA SER A 83 -6.59 3.90 1.37
C SER A 83 -5.80 4.98 2.11
N PHE A 84 -5.67 4.85 3.43
CA PHE A 84 -4.92 5.76 4.28
C PHE A 84 -3.43 5.87 3.91
N LEU A 85 -2.71 4.75 3.83
CA LEU A 85 -1.30 4.74 3.44
C LEU A 85 -1.06 5.35 2.05
N THR A 86 -2.03 5.19 1.13
CA THR A 86 -1.93 5.78 -0.22
C THR A 86 -1.88 7.29 -0.12
N ARG A 87 -2.73 7.87 0.73
CA ARG A 87 -2.76 9.32 1.00
C ARG A 87 -1.48 9.82 1.66
N LYS A 88 -0.78 8.97 2.42
CA LYS A 88 0.52 9.26 3.04
C LYS A 88 1.72 9.08 2.11
N GLY A 89 1.49 8.74 0.84
CA GLY A 89 2.56 8.62 -0.17
C GLY A 89 3.19 7.23 -0.32
N PHE A 90 2.55 6.19 0.25
CA PHE A 90 2.97 4.80 0.07
C PHE A 90 2.39 4.20 -1.21
N ALA A 91 3.20 3.35 -1.86
CA ALA A 91 2.80 2.45 -2.94
C ALA A 91 2.86 1.00 -2.43
N TRP A 92 2.05 0.10 -3.02
CA TRP A 92 2.03 -1.31 -2.64
C TRP A 92 3.01 -2.11 -3.46
N ASP A 93 3.66 -3.08 -2.79
CA ASP A 93 4.33 -4.16 -3.48
C ASP A 93 3.28 -4.93 -4.31
N PRO A 94 3.51 -5.06 -5.61
CA PRO A 94 2.50 -5.61 -6.46
C PRO A 94 2.42 -7.14 -6.45
N ARG A 95 3.40 -7.85 -5.88
CA ARG A 95 3.33 -9.30 -5.60
C ARG A 95 2.55 -9.60 -4.33
N LYS A 96 2.53 -8.66 -3.38
CA LYS A 96 1.96 -8.86 -2.04
C LYS A 96 1.17 -7.64 -1.59
N ARG A 97 -0.15 -7.83 -1.51
CA ARG A 97 -1.16 -6.84 -1.11
C ARG A 97 -0.93 -6.18 0.25
N ASN A 98 -0.04 -6.73 1.06
CA ASN A 98 0.30 -6.27 2.41
C ASN A 98 1.76 -5.80 2.54
N GLU A 99 2.53 -5.72 1.46
CA GLU A 99 3.83 -5.05 1.44
C GLU A 99 3.65 -3.66 0.82
N VAL A 100 4.26 -2.65 1.41
CA VAL A 100 4.19 -1.24 0.98
C VAL A 100 5.56 -0.59 1.10
N PHE A 101 5.78 0.47 0.32
CA PHE A 101 6.99 1.26 0.35
C PHE A 101 6.69 2.75 0.08
N ILE A 102 7.49 3.63 0.65
CA ILE A 102 7.32 5.09 0.48
C ILE A 102 7.89 5.49 -0.87
N ALA A 103 7.01 5.84 -1.82
CA ALA A 103 7.41 6.31 -3.13
C ALA A 103 7.65 7.83 -3.12
N CYS A 104 6.86 8.56 -2.34
CA CYS A 104 6.81 10.03 -2.38
C CYS A 104 6.73 10.57 -0.96
N PRO A 105 7.86 10.61 -0.26
CA PRO A 105 7.90 11.06 1.11
C PRO A 105 7.58 12.57 1.20
N ASN A 106 6.93 12.97 2.29
CA ASN A 106 6.69 14.36 2.63
C ASN A 106 8.01 14.98 3.17
N PRO A 107 8.60 15.99 2.51
CA PRO A 107 9.89 16.54 2.90
C PRO A 107 9.93 17.08 4.34
N LYS A 108 8.81 17.62 4.84
CA LYS A 108 8.73 18.12 6.22
C LYS A 108 8.86 16.98 7.23
N LEU A 109 8.10 15.91 7.02
CA LEU A 109 8.15 14.71 7.88
C LEU A 109 9.50 13.99 7.77
N GLU A 110 10.15 13.99 6.59
CA GLU A 110 11.50 13.43 6.45
C GLU A 110 12.52 14.16 7.32
N ALA A 111 12.47 15.50 7.34
CA ALA A 111 13.37 16.31 8.15
C ALA A 111 13.17 16.04 9.65
N GLU A 112 11.92 15.89 10.09
CA GLU A 112 11.58 15.56 11.48
C GLU A 112 12.03 14.14 11.86
N VAL A 113 11.77 13.15 10.99
CA VAL A 113 12.23 11.77 11.17
C VAL A 113 13.76 11.72 11.30
N TYR A 114 14.49 12.45 10.45
CA TYR A 114 15.93 12.53 10.54
C TYR A 114 16.40 13.19 11.85
N LYS A 115 15.74 14.26 12.29
CA LYS A 115 16.06 14.96 13.54
C LYS A 115 15.90 14.03 14.76
N ILE A 116 14.81 13.27 14.82
CA ILE A 116 14.46 12.44 15.99
C ILE A 116 15.20 11.10 15.97
N TYR A 117 15.14 10.37 14.86
CA TYR A 117 15.61 8.98 14.78
C TYR A 117 16.98 8.82 14.15
N ARG A 118 17.54 9.90 13.55
CA ARG A 118 18.77 9.87 12.74
C ARG A 118 18.69 8.84 11.60
N VAL A 119 17.48 8.66 11.07
CA VAL A 119 17.20 7.81 9.91
C VAL A 119 16.97 8.71 8.70
N LYS A 120 17.78 8.55 7.67
CA LYS A 120 17.54 9.15 6.36
C LYS A 120 16.76 8.15 5.51
N LEU A 121 15.57 8.52 5.07
CA LEU A 121 14.80 7.74 4.11
C LEU A 121 15.49 7.87 2.75
N ILE A 122 16.29 6.86 2.38
CA ILE A 122 16.96 6.85 1.09
C ILE A 122 15.93 6.47 0.04
N SER A 123 15.79 7.27 -1.02
CA SER A 123 14.82 7.08 -2.11
C SER A 123 15.49 6.71 -3.45
N SER A 124 16.81 6.90 -3.55
CA SER A 124 17.60 6.50 -4.71
C SER A 124 19.08 6.34 -4.40
N ILE A 125 19.75 5.48 -5.16
CA ILE A 125 21.19 5.29 -5.25
C ILE A 125 21.58 5.53 -6.72
N VAL A 126 22.58 6.38 -6.94
CA VAL A 126 23.12 6.65 -8.29
C VAL A 126 24.29 5.71 -8.52
N GLY A 127 24.23 4.94 -9.61
CA GLY A 127 25.31 4.06 -10.03
C GLY A 127 26.46 4.82 -10.69
N GLU A 128 27.61 4.15 -10.79
CA GLU A 128 28.81 4.63 -11.50
C GLU A 128 28.52 4.96 -12.97
N ASN A 129 27.55 4.26 -13.57
CA ASN A 129 27.04 4.47 -14.92
C ASN A 129 25.89 5.50 -15.00
N LEU A 130 25.69 6.33 -13.97
CA LEU A 130 24.59 7.31 -13.82
C LEU A 130 23.17 6.72 -13.83
N ASN A 131 23.04 5.39 -13.90
CA ASN A 131 21.74 4.76 -13.76
C ASN A 131 21.25 4.88 -12.32
N ILE A 132 19.95 5.13 -12.17
CA ILE A 132 19.34 5.38 -10.86
C ILE A 132 18.62 4.12 -10.40
N LEU A 133 19.08 3.56 -9.28
CA LEU A 133 18.31 2.60 -8.51
C LEU A 133 17.41 3.36 -7.55
N ARG A 134 16.10 3.24 -7.72
CA ARG A 134 15.17 3.70 -6.70
C ARG A 134 15.15 2.67 -5.58
N VAL A 135 15.46 3.08 -4.36
CA VAL A 135 15.43 2.20 -3.19
C VAL A 135 14.35 2.74 -2.29
N HIS A 136 13.30 1.96 -2.02
CA HIS A 136 12.20 2.43 -1.20
C HIS A 136 12.12 1.67 0.10
N GLU A 137 12.16 2.40 1.21
CA GLU A 137 11.88 1.85 2.52
C GLU A 137 10.39 1.68 2.74
N GLY A 138 10.03 0.64 3.47
CA GLY A 138 8.65 0.27 3.66
C GLY A 138 8.48 -0.86 4.66
N PHE A 139 7.35 -1.55 4.59
CA PHE A 139 7.06 -2.66 5.46
C PHE A 139 6.01 -3.61 4.87
N ARG A 140 6.07 -4.86 5.33
CA ARG A 140 4.95 -5.80 5.27
C ARG A 140 4.09 -5.60 6.51
N TYR A 141 2.78 -5.52 6.36
CA TYR A 141 1.85 -5.49 7.49
C TYR A 141 0.98 -6.75 7.55
N LYS A 142 0.51 -7.11 8.74
CA LYS A 142 -0.45 -8.21 8.94
C LYS A 142 -1.34 -7.87 10.13
N LEU A 143 -2.64 -8.11 10.02
CA LEU A 143 -3.56 -8.04 11.15
C LEU A 143 -3.55 -9.40 11.86
N ASP A 144 -2.93 -9.42 13.03
CA ASP A 144 -2.81 -10.56 13.93
C ASP A 144 -3.70 -10.35 15.16
N ILE A 145 -3.95 -11.43 15.90
CA ILE A 145 -4.55 -11.40 17.22
C ILE A 145 -3.44 -11.81 18.19
N ILE A 146 -3.08 -10.93 19.10
CA ILE A 146 -2.04 -11.14 20.10
C ILE A 146 -2.70 -10.95 21.46
N ASP A 147 -2.69 -12.01 22.28
CA ASP A 147 -3.30 -12.02 23.62
C ASP A 147 -4.77 -11.56 23.62
N GLY A 148 -5.54 -11.98 22.61
CA GLY A 148 -6.96 -11.63 22.44
C GLY A 148 -7.19 -10.22 21.87
N VAL A 149 -6.13 -9.45 21.62
CA VAL A 149 -6.21 -8.07 21.09
C VAL A 149 -5.77 -8.04 19.62
N PRO A 150 -6.52 -7.37 18.73
CA PRO A 150 -6.08 -7.14 17.35
C PRO A 150 -4.85 -6.26 17.30
N ALA A 151 -3.81 -6.74 16.62
CA ALA A 151 -2.54 -6.03 16.46
C ALA A 151 -2.16 -5.96 14.98
N LEU A 152 -1.68 -4.79 14.54
CA LEU A 152 -1.11 -4.62 13.21
C LEU A 152 0.41 -4.83 13.28
N THR A 153 0.87 -6.01 12.91
CA THR A 153 2.30 -6.35 12.92
C THR A 153 2.98 -5.82 11.67
N LEU A 154 4.04 -5.03 11.84
CA LEU A 154 4.83 -4.44 10.76
C LEU A 154 6.23 -5.06 10.68
N PHE A 155 6.63 -5.50 9.48
CA PHE A 155 7.95 -6.05 9.21
C PHE A 155 8.67 -5.15 8.20
N PRO A 156 9.79 -4.50 8.55
CA PRO A 156 10.52 -3.62 7.63
C PRO A 156 10.91 -4.32 6.32
N LYS A 157 10.79 -3.58 5.21
CA LYS A 157 11.11 -4.02 3.86
C LYS A 157 11.83 -2.92 3.10
N VAL A 158 12.59 -3.35 2.09
CA VAL A 158 13.22 -2.47 1.11
C VAL A 158 12.86 -3.00 -0.27
N THR A 159 12.32 -2.12 -1.12
CA THR A 159 11.93 -2.45 -2.48
C THR A 159 12.82 -1.68 -3.47
N PRO A 160 13.71 -2.38 -4.20
CA PRO A 160 14.53 -1.76 -5.23
C PRO A 160 13.81 -1.75 -6.58
N LEU A 161 13.69 -0.57 -7.20
CA LEU A 161 13.09 -0.37 -8.52
C LEU A 161 14.07 0.30 -9.48
N ILE A 162 13.99 -0.04 -10.76
CA ILE A 162 14.68 0.65 -11.86
C ILE A 162 13.65 1.01 -12.93
N LYS A 163 13.96 2.01 -13.77
CA LYS A 163 13.12 2.34 -14.93
C LYS A 163 12.97 1.09 -15.79
N ALA A 164 11.75 0.79 -16.21
CA ALA A 164 11.53 -0.30 -17.16
C ALA A 164 12.22 0.02 -18.50
N PRO A 165 12.68 -0.98 -19.26
CA PRO A 165 13.10 -0.76 -20.64
C PRO A 165 11.91 -0.25 -21.47
N ASN A 166 12.17 0.40 -22.61
CA ASN A 166 11.11 0.96 -23.46
C ASN A 166 10.08 -0.08 -23.93
N ASN A 167 10.51 -1.35 -24.06
CA ASN A 167 9.64 -2.45 -24.42
C ASN A 167 9.65 -3.57 -23.34
N PRO A 168 8.89 -3.42 -22.24
CA PRO A 168 8.91 -4.37 -21.12
C PRO A 168 8.00 -5.60 -21.33
N VAL A 169 7.99 -6.18 -22.53
CA VAL A 169 7.19 -7.39 -22.84
C VAL A 169 7.68 -8.57 -21.99
N GLU A 170 6.74 -9.38 -21.51
CA GLU A 170 6.92 -10.48 -20.55
C GLU A 170 7.43 -10.07 -19.16
N MET A 171 7.67 -8.77 -18.94
CA MET A 171 8.10 -8.24 -17.67
C MET A 171 6.92 -7.89 -16.78
N ASP A 172 7.25 -7.77 -15.51
CA ASP A 172 6.35 -7.62 -14.40
C ASP A 172 6.49 -6.17 -13.92
N VAL A 173 5.68 -5.26 -14.48
CA VAL A 173 5.87 -3.80 -14.30
C VAL A 173 5.06 -3.24 -13.14
N ILE A 174 5.58 -2.14 -12.58
CA ILE A 174 5.04 -1.38 -11.45
C ILE A 174 4.89 0.07 -11.88
N PHE A 175 3.81 0.73 -11.46
CA PHE A 175 3.54 2.12 -11.80
C PHE A 175 3.80 3.01 -10.58
N THR A 176 4.89 3.76 -10.64
CA THR A 176 5.30 4.68 -9.59
C THR A 176 5.73 6.00 -10.21
N CYS A 177 5.09 7.10 -9.80
CA CYS A 177 5.47 8.44 -10.24
C CYS A 177 6.32 9.13 -9.17
N TYR A 178 7.49 9.63 -9.54
CA TYR A 178 8.37 10.37 -8.63
C TYR A 178 8.28 11.89 -8.76
N ILE A 179 7.44 12.38 -9.68
CA ILE A 179 7.32 13.81 -9.95
C ILE A 179 6.48 14.48 -8.86
N PRO A 180 6.94 15.62 -8.31
CA PRO A 180 6.10 16.50 -7.51
C PRO A 180 4.97 17.06 -8.39
N CYS A 181 3.72 16.75 -8.07
CA CYS A 181 2.58 17.10 -8.93
C CYS A 181 1.30 17.31 -8.10
N PRO A 182 0.52 18.39 -8.38
CA PRO A 182 -0.71 18.67 -7.64
C PRO A 182 -1.83 17.66 -7.90
N TRP A 183 -1.77 16.88 -8.97
CA TRP A 183 -2.75 15.85 -9.32
C TRP A 183 -2.42 14.46 -8.77
N LYS A 184 -1.21 14.28 -8.21
CA LYS A 184 -0.72 13.01 -7.70
C LYS A 184 -1.62 12.46 -6.60
N GLY A 185 -2.06 11.21 -6.73
CA GLY A 185 -2.98 10.57 -5.79
C GLY A 185 -4.42 11.09 -5.83
N LYS A 186 -4.72 12.13 -6.63
CA LYS A 186 -6.09 12.60 -6.88
C LYS A 186 -6.77 11.73 -7.93
N ARG A 187 -8.10 11.87 -8.03
CA ARG A 187 -8.94 11.11 -8.98
C ARG A 187 -8.50 11.23 -10.45
N GLN A 188 -7.83 12.32 -10.83
CA GLN A 188 -7.33 12.56 -12.20
C GLN A 188 -6.02 11.81 -12.53
N CYS A 189 -5.20 11.44 -11.53
CA CYS A 189 -3.97 10.69 -11.75
C CYS A 189 -4.20 9.21 -11.38
N ARG A 190 -4.76 8.44 -12.32
CA ARG A 190 -5.13 7.02 -12.10
C ARG A 190 -4.01 6.07 -12.54
N LEU A 191 -2.90 6.07 -11.82
CA LEU A 191 -1.89 5.05 -12.04
C LEU A 191 -2.40 3.68 -11.54
N PRO A 192 -2.20 2.59 -12.30
CA PRO A 192 -2.57 1.26 -11.85
C PRO A 192 -1.82 0.90 -10.56
N ARG A 193 -2.55 0.42 -9.55
CA ARG A 193 -2.01 0.14 -8.20
C ARG A 193 -1.64 -1.34 -8.01
N LYS A 194 -1.15 -1.98 -9.06
CA LYS A 194 -0.85 -3.42 -9.09
C LYS A 194 0.25 -3.72 -10.08
N LYS A 195 0.82 -4.93 -10.00
CA LYS A 195 1.70 -5.43 -11.06
C LYS A 195 0.88 -5.67 -12.28
N VAL A 196 1.49 -5.37 -13.40
CA VAL A 196 0.99 -5.79 -14.70
C VAL A 196 2.07 -6.67 -15.32
N LYS A 197 1.74 -7.95 -15.53
CA LYS A 197 2.54 -8.80 -16.39
C LYS A 197 2.21 -8.43 -17.82
N VAL A 198 3.16 -7.78 -18.49
CA VAL A 198 2.97 -7.17 -19.81
C VAL A 198 3.02 -8.25 -20.88
N LEU A 199 1.97 -8.33 -21.70
CA LEU A 199 1.91 -9.17 -22.89
C LEU A 199 2.28 -8.38 -24.15
N LYS A 200 1.81 -7.14 -24.25
CA LYS A 200 2.07 -6.26 -25.39
C LYS A 200 2.20 -4.80 -24.92
N THR A 201 3.06 -4.06 -25.61
CA THR A 201 3.31 -2.63 -25.45
C THR A 201 3.06 -1.91 -26.76
N GLU A 202 2.56 -0.68 -26.67
CA GLU A 202 2.29 0.18 -27.83
C GLU A 202 2.49 1.64 -27.38
N HIS A 203 3.40 2.37 -28.04
CA HIS A 203 3.51 3.81 -27.83
C HIS A 203 2.32 4.50 -28.50
N LEU A 204 1.67 5.40 -27.77
CA LEU A 204 0.49 6.10 -28.27
C LEU A 204 0.89 7.48 -28.77
N ASN A 205 0.35 7.88 -29.93
CA ASN A 205 0.46 9.23 -30.47
C ASN A 205 -0.54 10.19 -29.77
N LYS A 206 -0.56 10.17 -28.43
CA LYS A 206 -1.34 11.08 -27.59
C LYS A 206 -0.63 11.29 -26.25
N GLU A 207 -0.94 12.40 -25.61
CA GLU A 207 -0.33 12.81 -24.36
C GLU A 207 -1.27 12.65 -23.16
N TYR A 208 -0.70 12.41 -21.98
CA TYR A 208 -1.46 12.43 -20.74
C TYR A 208 -1.72 13.87 -20.27
N ILE A 209 -2.94 14.35 -20.47
CA ILE A 209 -3.35 15.74 -20.21
C ILE A 209 -3.21 16.18 -18.74
N PHE A 210 -3.16 15.24 -17.79
CA PHE A 210 -3.00 15.55 -16.36
C PHE A 210 -1.56 15.42 -15.87
N CYS A 211 -0.56 15.35 -16.77
CA CYS A 211 0.83 15.47 -16.39
C CYS A 211 1.28 16.94 -16.50
N PRO A 212 2.13 17.44 -15.58
CA PRO A 212 2.70 18.78 -15.71
C PRO A 212 3.42 18.97 -17.06
N GLU A 213 3.55 20.21 -17.54
CA GLU A 213 4.19 20.50 -18.84
C GLU A 213 5.69 20.17 -18.85
N ASN A 214 6.33 20.29 -17.68
CA ASN A 214 7.76 20.08 -17.52
C ASN A 214 8.19 18.60 -17.44
N VAL A 215 7.33 17.66 -17.81
CA VAL A 215 7.61 16.22 -17.76
C VAL A 215 7.07 15.52 -18.99
N SER A 216 7.75 14.46 -19.42
CA SER A 216 7.31 13.65 -20.56
C SER A 216 5.87 13.18 -20.34
N ARG A 217 5.00 13.61 -21.25
CA ARG A 217 3.58 13.28 -21.31
C ARG A 217 3.29 12.10 -22.23
N SER A 218 4.33 11.52 -22.82
CA SER A 218 4.24 10.37 -23.73
C SER A 218 3.52 9.21 -23.05
N LEU A 219 2.47 8.71 -23.71
CA LEU A 219 1.68 7.59 -23.23
C LEU A 219 2.12 6.27 -23.83
N VAL A 220 2.13 5.25 -22.99
CA VAL A 220 2.31 3.87 -23.40
C VAL A 220 1.05 3.09 -23.01
N LYS A 221 0.57 2.29 -23.96
CA LYS A 221 -0.47 1.31 -23.75
C LYS A 221 0.17 -0.04 -23.44
N LEU A 222 -0.23 -0.61 -22.32
CA LEU A 222 0.16 -1.94 -21.88
C LEU A 222 -1.06 -2.85 -21.89
N ILE A 223 -0.92 -4.03 -22.47
CA ILE A 223 -1.94 -5.08 -22.43
C ILE A 223 -1.41 -6.20 -21.53
N ASP A 224 -2.18 -6.60 -20.51
CA ASP A 224 -1.81 -7.71 -19.65
C ASP A 224 -2.21 -9.08 -20.21
N ASN A 225 -1.77 -10.14 -19.53
CA ASN A 225 -2.12 -11.53 -19.89
C ASN A 225 -3.64 -11.84 -19.82
N ARG A 226 -4.43 -11.01 -19.14
CA ARG A 226 -5.90 -11.08 -19.10
C ARG A 226 -6.55 -10.14 -20.11
N ARG A 227 -5.78 -9.62 -21.08
CA ARG A 227 -6.21 -8.68 -22.12
C ARG A 227 -6.73 -7.35 -21.57
N ARG A 228 -6.42 -6.98 -20.32
CA ARG A 228 -6.78 -5.67 -19.78
C ARG A 228 -5.80 -4.63 -20.30
N VAL A 229 -6.34 -3.46 -20.61
CA VAL A 229 -5.59 -2.34 -21.19
C VAL A 229 -5.29 -1.30 -20.11
N TYR A 230 -4.05 -0.81 -20.09
CA TYR A 230 -3.61 0.28 -19.23
C TYR A 230 -2.92 1.31 -20.09
N GLU A 231 -3.38 2.56 -20.04
CA GLU A 231 -2.71 3.69 -20.66
C GLU A 231 -2.07 4.53 -19.56
N VAL A 232 -0.75 4.63 -19.57
CA VAL A 232 0.00 5.31 -18.51
C VAL A 232 1.14 6.15 -19.08
N PRO A 233 1.56 7.22 -18.40
CA PRO A 233 2.77 7.94 -18.79
C PRO A 233 4.00 7.05 -18.72
N GLU A 234 4.87 7.11 -19.73
CA GLU A 234 6.05 6.22 -19.81
C GLU A 234 6.95 6.32 -18.57
N HIS A 235 7.15 7.54 -18.06
CA HIS A 235 8.05 7.81 -16.94
C HIS A 235 7.62 7.16 -15.61
N VAL A 236 6.41 6.60 -15.53
CA VAL A 236 5.94 5.91 -14.30
C VAL A 236 6.22 4.42 -14.30
N ILE A 237 6.69 3.86 -15.43
CA ILE A 237 6.83 2.41 -15.61
C ILE A 237 8.18 1.94 -15.07
N HIS A 238 8.14 1.09 -14.05
CA HIS A 238 9.31 0.56 -13.35
C HIS A 238 9.24 -0.96 -13.26
N ILE A 239 10.38 -1.59 -12.99
CA ILE A 239 10.48 -3.00 -12.64
C ILE A 239 11.27 -3.15 -11.35
N GLU A 240 11.02 -4.23 -10.61
CA GLU A 240 11.87 -4.59 -9.48
C GLU A 240 13.27 -4.96 -9.97
N ALA A 241 14.29 -4.38 -9.35
CA ALA A 241 15.66 -4.59 -9.78
C ALA A 241 16.16 -6.00 -9.38
N HIS A 242 16.58 -6.78 -10.38
CA HIS A 242 17.26 -8.06 -10.13
C HIS A 242 18.64 -7.82 -9.50
N PRO A 243 19.17 -8.71 -8.62
CA PRO A 243 20.51 -8.55 -8.05
C PRO A 243 21.62 -8.29 -9.08
N THR A 244 21.53 -8.90 -10.27
CA THR A 244 22.47 -8.65 -11.38
C THR A 244 22.42 -7.20 -11.86
N ALA A 245 21.22 -6.62 -12.03
CA ALA A 245 21.06 -5.23 -12.44
C ALA A 245 21.59 -4.26 -11.37
N ILE A 246 21.38 -4.58 -10.08
CA ILE A 246 21.93 -3.78 -8.98
C ILE A 246 23.46 -3.83 -8.96
N LYS A 247 24.07 -5.00 -9.18
CA LYS A 247 25.53 -5.14 -9.27
C LYS A 247 26.12 -4.35 -10.45
N ALA A 248 25.40 -4.28 -11.57
CA ALA A 248 25.79 -3.53 -12.75
C ALA A 248 25.79 -2.00 -12.56
N LEU A 249 25.29 -1.50 -11.43
CA LEU A 249 25.38 -0.09 -11.06
C LEU A 249 26.75 0.28 -10.48
N GLY A 250 27.63 -0.69 -10.25
CA GLY A 250 28.95 -0.46 -9.66
C GLY A 250 29.05 -0.94 -8.22
N SER A 251 30.29 -1.00 -7.76
CA SER A 251 30.66 -1.63 -6.48
C SER A 251 30.12 -0.84 -5.28
N GLU A 252 30.19 0.49 -5.34
CA GLU A 252 29.75 1.37 -4.24
C GLU A 252 28.23 1.41 -4.12
N ALA A 253 27.52 1.53 -5.24
CA ALA A 253 26.06 1.49 -5.27
C ALA A 253 25.52 0.14 -4.73
N TYR A 254 26.15 -0.97 -5.09
CA TYR A 254 25.78 -2.29 -4.58
C TYR A 254 26.05 -2.43 -3.07
N LYS A 255 27.20 -1.93 -2.57
CA LYS A 255 27.51 -1.92 -1.13
C LYS A 255 26.48 -1.12 -0.34
N GLU A 256 26.12 0.06 -0.84
CA GLU A 256 25.11 0.91 -0.20
C GLU A 256 23.73 0.22 -0.17
N PHE A 257 23.29 -0.37 -1.28
CA PHE A 257 22.06 -1.16 -1.31
C PHE A 257 22.09 -2.31 -0.31
N ARG A 258 23.18 -3.10 -0.27
CA ARG A 258 23.34 -4.22 0.68
C ARG A 258 23.25 -3.75 2.13
N ARG A 259 23.86 -2.62 2.47
CA ARG A 259 23.76 -2.00 3.79
C ARG A 259 22.30 -1.68 4.17
N LEU A 260 21.50 -1.23 3.20
CA LEU A 260 20.07 -0.94 3.38
C LEU A 260 19.19 -2.19 3.44
N SER A 261 19.51 -3.25 2.69
CA SER A 261 18.72 -4.49 2.71
C SER A 261 19.03 -5.39 3.91
N LEU A 262 20.29 -5.40 4.36
CA LEU A 262 20.81 -6.29 5.41
C LEU A 262 20.95 -5.60 6.77
N LYS A 263 20.15 -4.55 7.04
CA LYS A 263 20.21 -3.76 8.28
C LYS A 263 20.27 -4.64 9.54
N ARG A 264 21.21 -4.36 10.45
CA ARG A 264 21.26 -4.93 11.82
C ARG A 264 19.95 -4.64 12.56
N THR A 265 19.57 -5.51 13.51
CA THR A 265 18.29 -5.46 14.24
C THR A 265 17.98 -4.09 14.85
N SER A 266 18.96 -3.42 15.46
CA SER A 266 18.77 -2.09 16.07
C SER A 266 18.48 -0.97 15.06
N TYR A 267 19.04 -1.05 13.85
CA TYR A 267 18.75 -0.08 12.80
C TYR A 267 17.39 -0.36 12.13
N ARG A 268 16.99 -1.64 12.02
CA ARG A 268 15.62 -2.01 11.60
C ARG A 268 14.56 -1.46 12.55
N LEU A 269 14.79 -1.56 13.86
CA LEU A 269 13.88 -1.01 14.87
C LEU A 269 13.76 0.52 14.73
N ARG A 270 14.89 1.24 14.60
CA ARG A 270 14.86 2.70 14.37
C ARG A 270 14.14 3.08 13.09
N THR A 271 14.36 2.36 11.99
CA THR A 271 13.61 2.58 10.74
C THR A 271 12.12 2.30 10.95
N LEU A 272 11.73 1.27 11.70
CA LEU A 272 10.34 1.00 12.00
C LEU A 272 9.69 2.12 12.82
N MET A 273 10.37 2.59 13.86
CA MET A 273 9.91 3.72 14.69
C MET A 273 9.77 4.99 13.86
N ALA A 274 10.74 5.26 12.98
CA ALA A 274 10.68 6.36 12.03
C ALA A 274 9.48 6.25 11.06
N LEU A 275 9.19 5.04 10.56
CA LEU A 275 8.04 4.79 9.69
C LEU A 275 6.72 4.97 10.45
N LEU A 276 6.63 4.51 11.70
CA LEU A 276 5.45 4.71 12.54
C LEU A 276 5.21 6.19 12.83
N TYR A 277 6.25 6.93 13.22
CA TYR A 277 6.21 8.38 13.39
C TYR A 277 5.76 9.09 12.11
N TYR A 278 6.29 8.67 10.96
CA TYR A 278 5.91 9.23 9.66
C TYR A 278 4.43 9.00 9.36
N ILE A 279 3.91 7.79 9.62
CA ILE A 279 2.51 7.43 9.36
C ILE A 279 1.56 8.16 10.33
N SER A 280 1.95 8.29 11.59
CA SER A 280 1.19 8.99 12.63
C SER A 280 1.37 10.51 12.60
N GLU A 281 2.25 11.04 11.75
CA GLU A 281 2.63 12.46 11.71
C GLU A 281 3.08 12.97 13.08
N GLY A 282 3.87 12.16 13.77
CA GLY A 282 4.41 12.46 15.10
C GLY A 282 3.45 12.27 16.27
N ASN A 283 2.22 11.78 16.02
CA ASN A 283 1.26 11.47 17.07
C ASN A 283 1.47 10.07 17.66
N ASN A 284 0.93 9.85 18.86
CA ASN A 284 0.88 8.54 19.52
C ASN A 284 -0.22 7.62 18.96
N THR A 285 -1.02 8.12 18.02
CA THR A 285 -2.07 7.37 17.36
C THR A 285 -2.07 7.64 15.86
N ILE A 286 -2.49 6.62 15.10
CA ILE A 286 -2.80 6.73 13.68
C ILE A 286 -4.32 6.75 13.59
N LYS A 287 -4.88 7.87 13.14
CA LYS A 287 -6.31 8.03 12.89
C LYS A 287 -6.61 7.83 11.41
N ILE A 288 -7.45 6.84 11.10
CA ILE A 288 -7.89 6.54 9.74
C ILE A 288 -9.35 6.96 9.63
N PRO A 289 -9.68 7.99 8.83
CA PRO A 289 -11.05 8.45 8.73
C PRO A 289 -11.95 7.39 8.10
N VAL A 290 -13.19 7.32 8.60
CA VAL A 290 -14.22 6.36 8.19
C VAL A 290 -15.55 7.10 8.08
N GLY A 291 -16.03 7.32 6.86
CA GLY A 291 -17.25 8.07 6.61
C GLY A 291 -17.23 9.46 7.24
N ASP A 292 -18.26 9.74 8.04
CA ASP A 292 -18.46 11.02 8.74
C ASP A 292 -17.89 11.01 10.17
N ASP A 293 -17.31 9.89 10.62
CA ASP A 293 -16.62 9.78 11.91
C ASP A 293 -15.17 10.28 11.77
N PRO A 294 -14.83 11.45 12.37
CA PRO A 294 -13.49 12.02 12.27
C PRO A 294 -12.44 11.24 13.08
N GLU A 295 -12.84 10.47 14.09
CA GLU A 295 -11.94 9.60 14.86
C GLU A 295 -11.68 8.29 14.11
N GLY A 296 -12.72 7.73 13.49
CA GLY A 296 -12.65 6.58 12.60
C GLY A 296 -11.96 5.37 13.23
N ILE A 297 -11.04 4.73 12.49
CA ILE A 297 -10.19 3.66 13.06
C ILE A 297 -8.96 4.31 13.71
N VAL A 298 -8.83 4.14 15.03
CA VAL A 298 -7.69 4.60 15.81
C VAL A 298 -6.76 3.42 16.10
N ILE A 299 -5.48 3.54 15.72
CA ILE A 299 -4.44 2.55 15.99
C ILE A 299 -3.38 3.21 16.87
N ASN A 300 -3.00 2.59 17.98
CA ASN A 300 -1.86 3.06 18.78
C ASN A 300 -0.57 2.93 17.96
N SER A 301 0.19 4.02 17.81
CA SER A 301 1.42 4.04 17.02
C SER A 301 2.66 3.62 17.83
N ILE A 302 2.52 3.49 19.15
CA ILE A 302 3.59 3.05 20.05
C ILE A 302 3.72 1.53 19.93
N PRO A 303 4.88 0.99 19.53
CA PRO A 303 5.05 -0.46 19.42
C PRO A 303 4.92 -1.13 20.78
N SER A 304 4.14 -2.21 20.81
CA SER A 304 4.17 -3.14 21.93
C SER A 304 5.53 -3.83 21.96
N ILE A 305 6.24 -3.71 23.09
CA ILE A 305 7.47 -4.45 23.34
C ILE A 305 7.06 -5.79 23.91
N GLN A 306 7.17 -6.85 23.10
CA GLN A 306 7.07 -8.21 23.59
C GLN A 306 8.47 -8.81 23.67
N THR A 307 8.86 -9.21 24.88
CA THR A 307 10.07 -10.01 25.09
C THR A 307 9.79 -11.39 24.54
N ILE A 308 10.24 -11.68 23.32
CA ILE A 308 10.22 -13.05 22.80
C ILE A 308 11.29 -13.81 23.59
N ILE A 309 10.86 -14.64 24.54
CA ILE A 309 11.73 -15.62 25.17
C ILE A 309 12.20 -16.53 24.04
N ASP A 310 13.47 -16.42 23.67
CA ASP A 310 14.06 -17.25 22.64
C ASP A 310 14.08 -18.70 23.15
N LYS A 311 13.22 -19.55 22.59
CA LYS A 311 13.16 -20.98 22.94
C LYS A 311 14.43 -21.73 22.55
N SER A 312 15.45 -21.07 21.99
CA SER A 312 16.80 -21.62 21.90
C SER A 312 17.40 -21.98 23.28
N GLU A 313 16.90 -21.38 24.38
CA GLU A 313 17.26 -21.78 25.74
C GLU A 313 16.45 -22.95 26.30
N VAL A 314 15.27 -23.27 25.74
CA VAL A 314 14.46 -24.43 26.18
C VAL A 314 15.24 -25.73 25.99
N TRP A 315 16.10 -25.83 24.97
CA TRP A 315 16.96 -26.99 24.76
C TRP A 315 18.07 -27.15 25.81
N LYS A 316 18.39 -26.12 26.62
CA LYS A 316 19.35 -26.27 27.74
C LYS A 316 18.73 -27.10 28.87
N GLU A 317 17.43 -27.00 29.10
CA GLU A 317 16.71 -27.77 30.13
C GLU A 317 16.63 -29.27 29.79
N TYR A 318 16.65 -29.63 28.51
CA TYR A 318 16.70 -31.04 28.04
C TYR A 318 18.12 -31.61 27.89
N ARG A 319 19.17 -30.86 28.25
CA ARG A 319 20.57 -31.33 28.19
C ARG A 319 21.10 -31.89 29.50
N THR A 320 20.33 -31.80 30.58
CA THR A 320 20.60 -32.49 31.84
C THR A 320 19.68 -33.70 31.94
N SER A 321 20.09 -34.78 31.28
CA SER A 321 19.62 -36.14 31.55
C SER A 321 20.74 -37.12 31.26
#